data_AF-A0A0E0QEQ3-F1
#
_entry.id   AF-A0A0E0QEQ3-F1
#
_cell.length_a   1.000
_cell.length_b   1.000
_cell.length_c   1.000
_cell.angle_alpha   90.00
_cell.angle_beta   90.00
_cell.angle_gamma   90.00
#
_symmetry.space_group_name_H-M   'P 1'
#
loop_
_entity.id
_entity.type
_entity.pdbx_description
1 polymer ?
#
loop_
_entity_poly.entity_id
_entity_poly.type
_entity_poly.pdbx_seq_one_letter_code
_entity_poly.pdbx_strand_id
1 'polypeptide(L)'
;MDWIEGQLDDESIIPQKLGTPFPPNFKEVVKTIFKRLFRVYAHIYHSSFQKIVSLKEEAHLNTCFKHFILFTTEFGLIDKKELAPLQELIESIIPY
;
A
#
# COMPACT_ATOMS: atom_id res chain seq x y z
N MET A 1 -10.00 8.11 -2.43
CA MET A 1 -9.34 6.98 -3.15
C MET A 1 -9.31 7.25 -4.64
N ASP A 2 -10.22 8.09 -5.17
CA ASP A 2 -10.33 8.52 -6.57
C ASP A 2 -9.03 8.83 -7.28
N TRP A 3 -8.07 9.49 -6.63
CA TRP A 3 -6.80 9.78 -7.30
C TRP A 3 -6.05 8.49 -7.68
N ILE A 4 -6.04 7.48 -6.80
CA ILE A 4 -5.39 6.20 -7.09
C ILE A 4 -6.16 5.49 -8.19
N GLU A 5 -7.48 5.42 -8.09
CA GLU A 5 -8.36 4.83 -9.10
C GLU A 5 -8.11 5.46 -10.48
N GLY A 6 -8.11 6.79 -10.56
CA GLY A 6 -7.81 7.51 -11.79
C GLY A 6 -6.39 7.27 -12.34
N GLN A 7 -5.40 6.87 -11.53
CA GLN A 7 -4.10 6.42 -12.07
C GLN A 7 -4.15 4.98 -12.58
N LEU A 8 -5.00 4.12 -12.00
CA LEU A 8 -5.14 2.73 -12.41
C LEU A 8 -5.95 2.60 -13.71
N ASP A 9 -6.95 3.46 -13.90
CA ASP A 9 -7.78 3.53 -15.09
C ASP A 9 -7.12 4.28 -16.27
N ASP A 10 -6.03 5.01 -16.01
CA ASP A 10 -5.31 5.73 -17.07
C ASP A 10 -4.45 4.77 -17.90
N GLU A 11 -4.91 4.43 -19.11
CA GLU A 11 -4.21 3.55 -20.04
C GLU A 11 -2.81 4.07 -20.46
N SER A 12 -2.53 5.37 -20.29
CA SER A 12 -1.19 5.91 -20.52
C SER A 12 -0.21 5.57 -19.40
N ILE A 13 -0.72 5.28 -18.21
CA ILE A 13 0.06 4.87 -17.03
C ILE A 13 0.07 3.35 -16.89
N ILE A 14 -1.09 2.70 -17.01
CA ILE A 14 -1.26 1.24 -16.95
C ILE A 14 -1.83 0.74 -18.29
N PRO A 15 -0.97 0.38 -19.26
CA PRO A 15 -1.42 -0.07 -20.55
C PRO A 15 -2.21 -1.39 -20.45
N GLN A 16 -3.41 -1.43 -21.00
CA GLN A 16 -4.26 -2.62 -21.02
C GLN A 16 -4.05 -3.49 -22.27
N LYS A 17 -3.43 -2.93 -23.31
CA LYS A 17 -3.20 -3.59 -24.60
C LYS A 17 -1.84 -4.27 -24.64
N LEU A 18 -1.85 -5.55 -25.01
CA LEU A 18 -0.63 -6.34 -25.21
C LEU A 18 0.31 -5.65 -26.21
N GLY A 19 1.59 -5.57 -25.85
CA GLY A 19 2.62 -4.94 -26.68
C GLY A 19 2.80 -3.44 -26.48
N THR A 20 1.94 -2.78 -25.68
CA THR A 20 2.14 -1.37 -25.31
C THR A 20 3.14 -1.27 -24.15
N PRO A 21 4.25 -0.53 -24.29
CA PRO A 21 5.22 -0.37 -23.20
C PRO A 21 4.67 0.53 -22.09
N PHE A 22 5.11 0.28 -20.85
CA PHE A 22 4.87 1.19 -19.73
C PHE A 22 5.59 2.53 -19.93
N PRO A 23 5.04 3.65 -19.44
CA PRO A 23 5.70 4.94 -19.57
C PRO A 23 6.97 5.02 -18.70
N PRO A 24 7.93 5.91 -19.02
CA PRO A 24 9.20 6.01 -18.30
C PRO A 24 9.04 6.36 -16.82
N ASN A 25 7.98 7.09 -16.46
CA ASN A 25 7.66 7.48 -15.09
C ASN A 25 6.81 6.45 -14.34
N PHE A 26 6.47 5.29 -14.93
CA PHE A 26 5.58 4.29 -14.33
C PHE A 26 5.99 3.93 -12.90
N LYS A 27 7.28 3.66 -12.68
CA LYS A 27 7.80 3.31 -11.34
C LYS A 27 7.57 4.42 -10.32
N GLU A 28 7.68 5.70 -10.71
CA GLU A 28 7.45 6.83 -9.82
C GLU A 28 5.96 6.98 -9.46
N VAL A 29 5.08 6.72 -10.43
CA VAL A 29 3.63 6.71 -10.20
C VAL A 29 3.26 5.56 -9.25
N VAL A 30 3.75 4.34 -9.49
CA VAL A 30 3.52 3.19 -8.59
C VAL A 30 4.01 3.47 -7.17
N LYS A 31 5.22 4.02 -7.01
CA LYS A 31 5.73 4.45 -5.70
C LYS A 31 4.78 5.45 -5.02
N THR A 32 4.22 6.39 -5.78
CA THR A 32 3.26 7.38 -5.26
C THR A 32 1.94 6.73 -4.84
N ILE A 33 1.43 5.78 -5.61
CA ILE A 33 0.24 4.98 -5.27
C ILE A 33 0.47 4.25 -3.94
N PHE A 34 1.57 3.51 -3.82
CA PHE A 34 1.90 2.75 -2.62
C PHE A 34 2.06 3.66 -1.38
N LYS A 35 2.75 4.80 -1.50
CA LYS A 35 2.84 5.78 -0.40
C LYS A 35 1.46 6.28 0.05
N ARG A 36 0.54 6.52 -0.87
CA ARG A 36 -0.83 6.94 -0.53
C ARG A 36 -1.61 5.81 0.14
N LEU A 37 -1.51 4.57 -0.35
CA LEU A 37 -2.13 3.40 0.27
C LEU A 37 -1.60 3.16 1.69
N PHE A 38 -0.29 3.34 1.93
CA PHE A 38 0.28 3.24 3.26
C PHE A 38 -0.35 4.23 4.25
N ARG A 39 -0.60 5.48 3.83
CA ARG A 39 -1.29 6.48 4.66
C ARG A 39 -2.72 6.07 5.01
N VAL A 40 -3.39 5.34 4.12
CA VAL A 40 -4.72 4.77 4.40
C VAL A 40 -4.62 3.70 5.48
N TYR A 41 -3.68 2.76 5.39
CA TYR A 41 -3.43 1.79 6.45
C TYR A 41 -3.13 2.47 7.78
N ALA A 42 -2.24 3.46 7.81
CA ALA A 42 -1.91 4.21 9.02
C ALA A 42 -3.15 4.87 9.64
N HIS A 43 -4.01 5.47 8.82
CA HIS A 43 -5.24 6.07 9.30
C HIS A 43 -6.21 5.02 9.88
N ILE A 44 -6.34 3.85 9.24
CA ILE A 44 -7.19 2.76 9.74
C ILE A 44 -6.68 2.25 11.09
N TYR A 45 -5.38 1.95 11.20
CA TYR A 45 -4.77 1.46 12.44
C TYR A 45 -4.83 2.48 13.58
N HIS A 46 -4.68 3.78 13.30
CA HIS A 46 -4.77 4.81 14.35
C HIS A 46 -6.21 5.16 14.74
N SER A 47 -7.11 5.34 13.78
CA SER A 47 -8.39 6.00 14.01
C SER A 47 -9.59 5.05 14.01
N SER A 48 -9.46 3.88 13.36
CA SER A 48 -10.59 2.96 13.12
C SER A 48 -10.34 1.54 13.59
N PHE A 49 -9.19 1.25 14.23
CA PHE A 49 -8.84 -0.11 14.61
C PHE A 49 -9.83 -0.74 15.59
N GLN A 50 -10.31 0.02 16.57
CA GLN A 50 -11.35 -0.46 17.50
C GLN A 50 -12.63 -0.92 16.79
N LYS A 51 -13.00 -0.24 15.70
CA LYS A 51 -14.14 -0.64 14.87
C LYS A 51 -13.86 -1.93 14.10
N ILE A 52 -12.66 -2.08 13.55
CA ILE A 52 -12.23 -3.32 12.87
C ILE A 52 -12.26 -4.52 13.82
N VAL A 53 -11.74 -4.35 15.05
CA VAL A 53 -11.80 -5.38 16.10
C VAL A 53 -13.24 -5.70 16.50
N SER A 54 -14.10 -4.69 16.62
CA SER A 54 -15.53 -4.90 16.92
C SER A 54 -16.24 -5.72 15.82
N LEU A 55 -15.77 -5.62 14.58
CA LEU A 55 -16.26 -6.41 13.44
C LEU A 55 -15.60 -7.79 13.34
N LYS A 56 -14.57 -8.08 14.15
CA LYS A 56 -13.75 -9.31 14.09
C LYS A 56 -12.98 -9.47 12.78
N GLU A 57 -12.59 -8.35 12.17
CA GLU A 57 -11.93 -8.29 10.86
C GLU A 57 -10.42 -7.96 10.98
N GLU A 58 -9.87 -7.92 12.19
CA GLU A 58 -8.47 -7.54 12.44
C GLU A 58 -7.48 -8.50 11.79
N ALA A 59 -7.81 -9.79 11.72
CA ALA A 59 -6.98 -10.80 11.06
C ALA A 59 -6.82 -10.49 9.56
N HIS A 60 -7.92 -10.16 8.87
CA HIS A 60 -7.89 -9.81 7.45
C HIS A 60 -7.07 -8.54 7.20
N LEU A 61 -7.29 -7.50 8.02
CA LEU A 61 -6.51 -6.26 7.92
C LEU A 61 -5.02 -6.53 8.09
N ASN A 62 -4.63 -7.31 9.10
CA ASN A 62 -3.24 -7.65 9.38
C ASN A 62 -2.62 -8.49 8.27
N THR A 63 -3.34 -9.46 7.69
CA THR A 63 -2.86 -10.26 6.56
C THR A 63 -2.63 -9.39 5.32
N CYS A 64 -3.58 -8.51 4.99
CA CYS A 64 -3.44 -7.58 3.86
C CYS A 64 -2.28 -6.61 4.06
N PHE A 65 -2.14 -6.05 5.27
CA PHE A 65 -1.06 -5.13 5.61
C PHE A 65 0.31 -5.82 5.59
N LYS A 66 0.40 -7.05 6.11
CA LYS A 66 1.61 -7.87 6.03
C LYS A 66 2.09 -8.04 4.60
N HIS A 67 1.20 -8.47 3.71
CA HIS A 67 1.52 -8.65 2.30
C HIS A 67 1.94 -7.34 1.65
N PHE A 68 1.23 -6.25 1.94
CA PHE A 68 1.55 -4.92 1.44
C PHE A 68 2.98 -4.47 1.84
N ILE A 69 3.38 -4.67 3.09
CA ILE A 69 4.70 -4.29 3.59
C ILE A 69 5.81 -5.17 2.99
N LEU A 70 5.60 -6.49 2.90
CA LEU A 70 6.55 -7.40 2.27
C LEU A 70 6.78 -7.03 0.80
N PHE A 71 5.70 -6.80 0.04
CA PHE A 71 5.79 -6.38 -1.37
C PHE A 71 6.48 -5.02 -1.52
N THR A 72 6.11 -4.06 -0.67
CA THR A 72 6.74 -2.73 -0.66
C THR A 72 8.23 -2.80 -0.39
N THR A 73 8.65 -3.68 0.53
CA THR A 73 10.04 -3.87 0.94
C THR A 73 10.85 -4.53 -0.17
N GLU A 74 10.32 -5.61 -0.75
CA GLU A 74 10.98 -6.37 -1.82
C GLU A 74 11.27 -5.50 -3.06
N PHE A 75 10.30 -4.67 -3.45
CA PHE A 75 10.42 -3.83 -4.66
C PHE A 75 10.88 -2.38 -4.36
N GLY A 76 11.20 -2.05 -3.11
CA GLY A 76 11.64 -0.72 -2.71
C GLY A 76 10.66 0.40 -3.09
N LEU A 77 9.37 0.18 -2.85
CA LEU A 77 8.30 1.08 -3.29
C LEU A 77 8.06 2.27 -2.33
N ILE A 78 8.46 2.13 -1.07
CA ILE A 78 8.36 3.17 -0.05
C ILE A 78 9.70 3.22 0.70
N ASP A 79 10.17 4.44 0.98
CA ASP A 79 11.39 4.64 1.76
C ASP A 79 11.16 4.25 3.23
N LYS A 80 12.15 3.62 3.86
CA LYS A 80 12.04 3.16 5.26
C LYS A 80 11.65 4.29 6.23
N LYS A 81 12.08 5.52 5.97
CA LYS A 81 11.71 6.68 6.82
C LYS A 81 10.21 6.98 6.78
N GLU A 82 9.54 6.69 5.67
CA GLU A 82 8.11 6.91 5.52
C GLU A 82 7.29 5.81 6.21
N LEU A 83 7.88 4.63 6.48
CA LEU A 83 7.25 3.53 7.21
C LEU A 83 7.28 3.71 8.73
N ALA A 84 8.12 4.63 9.22
CA ALA A 84 8.34 4.89 10.65
C ALA A 84 7.05 5.00 11.51
N PRO A 85 5.95 5.63 11.04
CA PRO A 85 4.73 5.76 11.85
C PRO A 85 4.08 4.43 12.26
N LEU A 86 4.33 3.35 11.51
CA LEU A 86 3.77 2.01 11.80
C LEU A 86 4.87 0.98 12.09
N GLN A 87 6.09 1.42 12.41
CA GLN A 87 7.24 0.53 12.57
C GLN A 87 6.99 -0.56 13.62
N GLU A 88 6.50 -0.19 14.81
CA GLU A 88 6.20 -1.15 15.88
C GLU A 88 5.16 -2.20 15.46
N LEU A 89 4.15 -1.78 14.69
CA LEU A 89 3.13 -2.68 14.16
C LEU A 89 3.70 -3.63 13.10
N ILE A 90 4.56 -3.11 12.22
CA ILE A 90 5.25 -3.89 11.19
C ILE A 90 6.09 -4.99 11.84
N GLU A 91 6.86 -4.64 12.87
CA GLU A 91 7.68 -5.59 13.64
C GLU A 91 6.84 -6.63 14.37
N SER A 92 5.62 -6.28 14.82
CA SER A 92 4.70 -7.22 15.46
C SER A 92 4.06 -8.21 14.47
N ILE A 93 3.75 -7.79 13.23
CA ILE A 93 3.01 -8.60 12.24
C ILE A 93 3.93 -9.45 11.37
N ILE A 94 5.19 -9.04 11.21
CA ILE A 94 6.23 -9.77 10.48
C ILE A 94 7.21 -10.37 11.49
N PRO A 95 6.90 -11.54 12.08
CA PRO A 95 7.90 -12.29 12.83
C PRO A 95 9.00 -12.73 11.85
N TYR A 96 10.25 -12.46 12.23
CA TYR A 96 11.46 -12.94 11.56
C TYR A 96 11.45 -14.46 11.35
#